data_AF-A0A1F7WHP2-F1
#
_entry.id   AF-A0A1F7WHP2-F1
#
_cell.length_a   1.000
_cell.length_b   1.000
_cell.length_c   1.000
_cell.angle_alpha   90.00
_cell.angle_beta   90.00
_cell.angle_gamma   90.00
#
_symmetry.space_group_name_H-M   'P 1'
#
loop_
_entity.id
_entity.type
_entity.pdbx_description
1 polymer ?
#
loop_
_entity_poly.entity_id
_entity_poly.type
_entity_poly.pdbx_seq_one_letter_code
_entity_poly.pdbx_strand_id
1 'polypeptide(L)'
;MKQNAVYALLALLVVGVITIGAVSAFGGFDMPKFREAVEASDYQAYLEAFESRTPMTEEEFNTQVEMFQNRAEPAAEQMAAMQEEKERIQAAMDEGYDTWKEAVADTPFGEKLTEVITEENFDKYVEMQNSMEHAEELRAELDLDGFGHHGGFRGEFGR
;
A
#
# COMPACT_ATOMS: atom_id res chain seq x y z
N MET A 1 -18.10 19.08 -25.14
CA MET A 1 -18.96 18.75 -23.98
C MET A 1 -19.38 17.26 -23.91
N LYS A 2 -18.61 16.31 -24.47
CA LYS A 2 -18.87 14.86 -24.30
C LYS A 2 -17.69 14.06 -23.74
N GLN A 3 -16.50 14.65 -23.66
CA GLN A 3 -15.31 14.02 -23.08
C GLN A 3 -15.31 14.11 -21.54
N ASN A 4 -15.83 15.21 -20.98
CA ASN A 4 -15.84 15.47 -19.53
C ASN A 4 -16.72 14.49 -18.73
N ALA A 5 -17.69 13.83 -19.37
CA ALA A 5 -18.58 12.87 -18.70
C ALA A 5 -17.96 11.46 -18.59
N VAL A 6 -16.95 11.14 -19.41
CA VAL A 6 -16.27 9.84 -19.38
C VAL A 6 -15.19 9.82 -18.29
N TYR A 7 -14.52 10.96 -18.05
CA TYR A 7 -13.54 11.09 -16.96
C TYR A 7 -14.18 11.10 -15.56
N ALA A 8 -15.41 11.60 -15.43
CA ALA A 8 -16.13 11.65 -14.15
C ALA A 8 -16.54 10.27 -13.60
N LEU A 9 -16.64 9.23 -14.45
CA LEU A 9 -17.01 7.88 -14.05
C LEU A 9 -15.80 7.01 -13.70
N LEU A 10 -14.60 7.35 -14.21
CA LEU A 10 -13.34 6.66 -13.92
C LEU A 10 -12.63 7.20 -12.66
N ALA A 11 -12.92 8.44 -12.27
CA ALA A 11 -12.43 9.04 -11.03
C ALA A 11 -12.87 8.29 -9.76
N LEU A 12 -14.01 7.59 -9.80
CA LEU A 12 -14.54 6.84 -8.65
C LEU A 12 -13.78 5.54 -8.34
N LEU A 13 -13.03 4.98 -9.30
CA LEU A 13 -12.28 3.73 -9.11
C LEU A 13 -10.90 3.95 -8.45
N VAL A 14 -10.32 5.14 -8.57
CA VAL A 14 -9.04 5.51 -7.92
C VAL A 14 -9.21 5.66 -6.39
N VAL A 15 -10.45 5.88 -5.92
CA VAL A 15 -10.75 6.17 -4.50
C VAL A 15 -10.53 4.96 -3.57
N GLY A 16 -10.62 3.73 -4.07
CA GLY A 16 -10.50 2.53 -3.23
C GLY A 16 -9.09 2.24 -2.69
N VAL A 17 -8.05 2.82 -3.29
CA VAL A 17 -6.65 2.44 -3.03
C VAL A 17 -5.93 3.36 -2.04
N ILE A 18 -6.39 4.61 -1.85
CA ILE A 18 -5.63 5.63 -1.09
C ILE A 18 -6.17 5.82 0.35
N THR A 19 -7.22 5.12 0.78
CA THR A 19 -7.88 5.41 2.07
C THR A 19 -7.12 4.98 3.32
N ILE A 20 -6.08 4.14 3.25
CA ILE A 20 -5.37 3.70 4.47
C ILE A 20 -3.87 3.58 4.18
N GLY A 21 -3.06 4.54 4.64
CA GLY A 21 -1.60 4.33 4.80
C GLY A 21 -0.62 5.24 4.04
N ALA A 22 -1.05 6.21 3.22
CA ALA A 22 -0.13 7.09 2.48
C ALA A 22 -0.02 8.54 3.03
N VAL A 23 -0.61 8.84 4.19
CA VAL A 23 -0.66 10.21 4.74
C VAL A 23 0.71 10.71 5.23
N SER A 24 1.69 9.82 5.37
CA SER A 24 2.91 10.09 6.16
C SER A 24 4.24 10.01 5.40
N ALA A 25 4.25 9.60 4.12
CA ALA A 25 5.46 9.63 3.29
C ALA A 25 5.74 11.00 2.62
N PHE A 26 4.73 11.88 2.55
CA PHE A 26 4.82 13.22 1.97
C PHE A 26 4.54 14.28 3.04
N GLY A 27 5.47 14.40 3.99
CA GLY A 27 5.36 15.32 5.12
C GLY A 27 5.06 16.76 4.69
N GLY A 28 3.88 17.25 5.09
CA GLY A 28 3.45 18.64 4.90
C GLY A 28 2.38 18.86 3.81
N PHE A 29 1.89 17.81 3.16
CA PHE A 29 0.86 17.92 2.13
C PHE A 29 -0.56 17.80 2.70
N ASP A 30 -1.45 18.73 2.33
CA ASP A 30 -2.90 18.58 2.55
C ASP A 30 -3.45 17.55 1.55
N MET A 31 -3.18 16.28 1.83
CA MET A 31 -3.54 15.14 0.99
C MET A 31 -5.04 15.07 0.66
N PRO A 32 -5.98 15.41 1.57
CA PRO A 32 -7.40 15.49 1.22
C PRO A 32 -7.70 16.44 0.05
N LYS A 33 -7.15 17.66 0.05
CA LYS A 33 -7.37 18.63 -1.04
C LYS A 33 -6.68 18.23 -2.33
N PHE A 34 -5.44 17.73 -2.24
CA PHE A 34 -4.74 17.19 -3.40
C PHE A 34 -5.53 16.05 -4.04
N ARG A 35 -6.04 15.13 -3.23
CA ARG A 35 -6.85 14.00 -3.67
C ARG A 35 -8.13 14.47 -4.36
N GLU A 36 -8.87 15.39 -3.75
CA GLU A 36 -10.08 15.97 -4.34
C GLU A 36 -9.78 16.64 -5.69
N ALA A 37 -8.67 17.37 -5.80
CA ALA A 37 -8.24 18.00 -7.05
C ALA A 37 -7.87 16.98 -8.15
N VAL A 38 -7.14 15.91 -7.80
CA VAL A 38 -6.81 14.83 -8.74
C VAL A 38 -8.06 14.07 -9.18
N GLU A 39 -8.96 13.76 -8.25
CA GLU A 39 -10.24 13.09 -8.53
C GLU A 39 -11.14 13.94 -9.43
N ALA A 40 -11.20 15.25 -9.20
CA ALA A 40 -11.96 16.19 -10.03
C ALA A 40 -11.27 16.55 -11.35
N SER A 41 -10.01 16.14 -11.56
CA SER A 41 -9.14 16.65 -12.62
C SER A 41 -9.09 18.19 -12.65
N ASP A 42 -9.12 18.81 -11.46
CA ASP A 42 -9.17 20.25 -11.28
C ASP A 42 -7.77 20.80 -11.03
N TYR A 43 -7.13 21.27 -12.10
CA TYR A 43 -5.79 21.84 -12.05
C TYR A 43 -5.71 23.11 -11.18
N GLN A 44 -6.79 23.90 -11.07
CA GLN A 44 -6.78 25.10 -10.21
C GLN A 44 -6.83 24.70 -8.73
N ALA A 45 -7.70 23.76 -8.37
CA ALA A 45 -7.73 23.20 -7.02
C ALA A 45 -6.40 22.52 -6.65
N TYR A 46 -5.74 21.87 -7.62
CA TYR A 46 -4.41 21.31 -7.45
C TYR A 46 -3.37 22.39 -7.13
N LEU A 47 -3.34 23.50 -7.89
CA LEU A 47 -2.42 24.61 -7.62
C LEU A 47 -2.68 25.26 -6.25
N GLU A 48 -3.94 25.37 -5.83
CA GLU A 48 -4.31 25.90 -4.51
C GLU A 48 -3.86 24.96 -3.37
N ALA A 49 -3.83 23.65 -3.61
CA ALA A 49 -3.28 22.67 -2.67
C ALA A 49 -1.74 22.60 -2.68
N PHE A 50 -1.11 22.89 -3.84
CA PHE A 50 0.33 22.89 -4.05
C PHE A 50 0.93 24.30 -3.77
N GLU A 51 1.08 24.69 -2.50
CA GLU A 51 1.86 25.88 -2.09
C GLU A 51 3.38 25.75 -2.37
N SER A 52 3.78 25.00 -3.39
CA SER A 52 5.20 24.78 -3.72
C SER A 52 5.80 25.93 -4.54
N ARG A 53 7.12 26.08 -4.45
CA ARG A 53 7.91 27.09 -5.18
C ARG A 53 7.99 26.89 -6.70
N THR A 54 7.48 25.77 -7.23
CA THR A 54 7.49 25.46 -8.66
C THR A 54 6.13 24.90 -9.05
N PRO A 55 5.23 25.72 -9.60
CA PRO A 55 3.96 25.22 -10.11
C PRO A 55 4.25 24.25 -11.26
N MET A 56 3.79 23.00 -11.09
CA MET A 56 3.72 22.03 -12.19
C MET A 56 2.80 22.58 -13.27
N THR A 57 3.13 22.36 -14.54
CA THR A 57 2.30 22.81 -15.67
C THR A 57 1.04 21.94 -15.82
N GLU A 58 0.04 22.44 -16.55
CA GLU A 58 -1.21 21.71 -16.83
C GLU A 58 -0.94 20.39 -17.58
N GLU A 59 0.04 20.39 -18.50
CA GLU A 59 0.46 19.19 -19.24
C GLU A 59 1.07 18.13 -18.32
N GLU A 60 1.96 18.54 -17.40
CA GLU A 60 2.56 17.65 -16.41
C GLU A 60 1.52 17.10 -15.41
N PHE A 61 0.58 17.94 -14.97
CA PHE A 61 -0.53 17.51 -14.11
C PHE A 61 -1.40 16.46 -14.82
N ASN A 62 -1.83 16.73 -16.06
CA ASN A 62 -2.63 15.79 -16.83
C ASN A 62 -1.89 14.48 -17.09
N THR A 63 -0.59 14.55 -17.39
CA THR A 63 0.28 13.38 -17.53
C THR A 63 0.32 12.56 -16.24
N GLN A 64 0.42 13.23 -15.09
CA GLN A 64 0.45 12.56 -13.80
C GLN A 64 -0.89 11.91 -13.46
N VAL A 65 -2.02 12.59 -13.71
CA VAL A 65 -3.37 12.03 -13.55
C VAL A 65 -3.54 10.78 -14.42
N GLU A 66 -3.13 10.83 -15.68
CA GLU A 66 -3.20 9.69 -16.60
C GLU A 66 -2.33 8.51 -16.10
N MET A 67 -1.12 8.78 -15.60
CA MET A 67 -0.28 7.76 -14.99
C MET A 67 -0.93 7.12 -13.76
N PHE A 68 -1.58 7.91 -12.91
CA PHE A 68 -2.29 7.39 -11.74
C PHE A 68 -3.49 6.56 -12.15
N GLN A 69 -4.30 7.01 -13.10
CA GLN A 69 -5.47 6.26 -13.58
C GLN A 69 -5.07 4.93 -14.23
N ASN A 70 -4.07 4.94 -15.11
CA ASN A 70 -3.57 3.73 -15.76
C ASN A 70 -2.87 2.75 -14.80
N ARG A 71 -2.42 3.22 -13.62
CA ARG A 71 -1.82 2.37 -12.57
C ARG A 71 -2.79 1.98 -11.47
N ALA A 72 -3.88 2.72 -11.26
CA ALA A 72 -4.80 2.52 -10.16
C ALA A 72 -5.57 1.21 -10.30
N GLU A 73 -6.07 0.89 -11.50
CA GLU A 73 -6.79 -0.37 -11.74
C GLU A 73 -5.94 -1.61 -11.51
N PRO A 74 -4.76 -1.78 -12.14
CA PRO A 74 -3.92 -2.94 -11.88
C PRO A 74 -3.41 -2.96 -10.43
N ALA A 75 -3.21 -1.80 -9.78
CA ALA A 75 -2.80 -1.76 -8.38
C ALA A 75 -3.92 -2.20 -7.42
N ALA A 76 -5.18 -1.84 -7.70
CA ALA A 76 -6.33 -2.26 -6.90
C ALA A 76 -6.52 -3.78 -6.98
N GLU A 77 -6.50 -4.34 -8.19
CA GLU A 77 -6.59 -5.78 -8.42
C GLU A 77 -5.42 -6.51 -7.75
N GLN A 78 -4.20 -5.98 -7.88
CA GLN A 78 -3.02 -6.57 -7.28
C GLN A 78 -3.09 -6.54 -5.74
N MET A 79 -3.54 -5.44 -5.13
CA MET A 79 -3.70 -5.39 -3.68
C MET A 79 -4.80 -6.31 -3.17
N ALA A 80 -5.92 -6.42 -3.89
CA ALA A 80 -6.97 -7.37 -3.54
C ALA A 80 -6.43 -8.81 -3.56
N ALA A 81 -5.68 -9.17 -4.60
CA ALA A 81 -5.02 -10.48 -4.70
C ALA A 81 -4.00 -10.71 -3.56
N MET A 82 -3.21 -9.69 -3.19
CA MET A 82 -2.28 -9.79 -2.06
C MET A 82 -3.01 -9.96 -0.72
N GLN A 83 -4.15 -9.28 -0.51
CA GLN A 83 -4.96 -9.42 0.69
C GLN A 83 -5.56 -10.82 0.79
N GLU A 84 -6.15 -11.32 -0.29
CA GLU A 84 -6.70 -12.67 -0.35
C GLU A 84 -5.61 -13.73 -0.08
N GLU A 85 -4.41 -13.55 -0.65
CA GLU A 85 -3.27 -14.42 -0.41
C GLU A 85 -2.82 -14.39 1.06
N LYS A 86 -2.76 -13.20 1.67
CA LYS A 86 -2.43 -13.02 3.10
C LYS A 86 -3.44 -13.76 3.98
N GLU A 87 -4.74 -13.53 3.76
CA GLU A 87 -5.81 -14.16 4.54
C GLU A 87 -5.79 -15.69 4.43
N ARG A 88 -5.58 -16.21 3.22
CA ARG A 88 -5.46 -17.66 2.98
C ARG A 88 -4.30 -18.27 3.77
N ILE A 89 -3.13 -17.62 3.77
CA ILE A 89 -1.97 -18.11 4.53
C ILE A 89 -2.22 -18.01 6.03
N GLN A 90 -2.88 -16.95 6.49
CA GLN A 90 -3.22 -16.76 7.90
C GLN A 90 -4.17 -17.82 8.42
N ALA A 91 -5.24 -18.12 7.68
CA ALA A 91 -6.14 -19.23 8.01
C ALA A 91 -5.40 -20.58 8.03
N ALA A 92 -4.46 -20.80 7.11
CA ALA A 92 -3.66 -22.02 7.09
C ALA A 92 -2.73 -22.14 8.31
N MET A 93 -2.27 -21.03 8.90
CA MET A 93 -1.48 -21.05 10.13
C MET A 93 -2.29 -21.56 11.33
N ASP A 94 -3.57 -21.21 11.40
CA ASP A 94 -4.49 -21.66 12.46
C ASP A 94 -4.79 -23.16 12.38
N GLU A 95 -4.70 -23.75 11.18
CA GLU A 95 -4.91 -25.18 10.95
C GLU A 95 -3.67 -26.03 11.28
N GLY A 96 -2.47 -25.47 11.13
CA GLY A 96 -1.21 -26.12 11.50
C GLY A 96 -0.17 -26.16 10.38
N TYR A 97 0.99 -26.78 10.67
CA TYR A 97 2.17 -26.74 9.80
C TYR A 97 1.95 -27.32 8.40
N ASP A 98 1.28 -28.47 8.28
CA ASP A 98 1.07 -29.12 6.99
C ASP A 98 0.16 -28.28 6.07
N THR A 99 -0.95 -27.75 6.61
CA THR A 99 -1.83 -26.84 5.86
C THR A 99 -1.10 -25.56 5.48
N TRP A 100 -0.35 -24.95 6.41
CA TRP A 100 0.45 -23.77 6.14
C TRP A 100 1.49 -24.02 5.04
N LYS A 101 2.18 -25.15 5.09
CA LYS A 101 3.21 -25.53 4.12
C LYS A 101 2.63 -25.66 2.71
N GLU A 102 1.47 -26.30 2.57
CA GLU A 102 0.75 -26.38 1.30
C GLU A 102 0.32 -24.99 0.83
N ALA A 103 -0.18 -24.14 1.74
CA ALA A 103 -0.60 -22.79 1.39
C ALA A 103 0.55 -21.95 0.84
N VAL A 104 1.74 -22.02 1.45
CA VAL A 104 2.88 -21.20 1.04
C VAL A 104 3.65 -21.77 -0.16
N ALA A 105 3.44 -23.03 -0.54
CA ALA A 105 4.19 -23.71 -1.60
C ALA A 105 4.11 -22.99 -2.96
N ASP A 106 2.96 -22.40 -3.28
CA ASP A 106 2.71 -21.69 -4.55
C ASP A 106 3.18 -20.23 -4.54
N THR A 107 3.70 -19.75 -3.41
CA THR A 107 4.18 -18.36 -3.29
C THR A 107 5.59 -18.22 -3.86
N PRO A 108 5.99 -17.02 -4.35
CA PRO A 108 7.35 -16.81 -4.87
C PRO A 108 8.49 -17.13 -3.90
N PHE A 109 8.20 -17.22 -2.59
CA PHE A 109 9.18 -17.50 -1.54
C PHE A 109 8.90 -18.82 -0.77
N GLY A 110 7.93 -19.63 -1.22
CA GLY A 110 7.46 -20.81 -0.53
C GLY A 110 8.57 -21.81 -0.20
N GLU A 111 9.39 -22.15 -1.20
CA GLU A 111 10.52 -23.08 -1.04
C GLU A 111 11.46 -22.63 0.08
N LYS A 112 11.87 -21.35 0.06
CA LYS A 112 12.77 -20.79 1.06
C LYS A 112 12.13 -20.70 2.44
N LEU A 113 10.83 -20.39 2.53
CA LEU A 113 10.12 -20.35 3.80
C LEU A 113 10.06 -21.75 4.43
N THR A 114 9.71 -22.77 3.65
CA THR A 114 9.59 -24.16 4.12
C THR A 114 10.93 -24.84 4.42
N GLU A 115 12.05 -24.30 3.93
CA GLU A 115 13.40 -24.74 4.32
C GLU A 115 13.78 -24.25 5.72
N VAL A 116 13.37 -23.03 6.08
CA VAL A 116 13.73 -22.37 7.35
C VAL A 116 12.72 -22.69 8.45
N ILE A 117 11.44 -22.72 8.10
CA ILE A 117 10.35 -23.02 9.00
C ILE A 117 10.00 -24.49 8.86
N THR A 118 10.29 -25.25 9.91
CA THR A 118 10.05 -26.68 10.02
C THR A 118 8.92 -26.93 11.01
N GLU A 119 8.38 -28.14 11.02
CA GLU A 119 7.36 -28.54 12.00
C GLU A 119 7.81 -28.27 13.46
N GLU A 120 9.11 -28.47 13.74
CA GLU A 120 9.69 -28.29 15.08
C GLU A 120 9.73 -26.82 15.55
N ASN A 121 9.72 -25.86 14.63
CA ASN A 121 9.80 -24.43 14.96
C ASN A 121 8.56 -23.63 14.52
N PHE A 122 7.56 -24.30 13.94
CA PHE A 122 6.35 -23.69 13.40
C PHE A 122 5.59 -22.88 14.46
N ASP A 123 5.44 -23.40 15.69
CA ASP A 123 4.76 -22.68 16.77
C ASP A 123 5.39 -21.31 17.08
N LYS A 124 6.73 -21.22 16.99
CA LYS A 124 7.44 -19.94 17.18
C LYS A 124 7.23 -18.98 16.02
N TYR A 125 7.08 -19.52 14.81
CA TYR A 125 6.76 -18.72 13.64
C TYR A 125 5.34 -18.13 13.76
N VAL A 126 4.37 -18.92 14.21
CA VAL A 126 3.00 -18.45 14.49
C VAL A 126 3.01 -17.38 15.58
N GLU A 127 3.73 -17.58 16.69
CA GLU A 127 3.88 -16.58 17.76
C GLU A 127 4.48 -15.26 17.24
N MET A 128 5.50 -15.35 16.38
CA MET A 128 6.11 -14.19 15.74
C MET A 128 5.11 -13.45 14.84
N GLN A 129 4.33 -14.16 14.02
CA GLN A 129 3.31 -13.56 13.14
C GLN A 129 2.24 -12.81 13.94
N ASN A 130 1.69 -13.46 14.96
CA ASN A 130 0.69 -12.85 15.85
C ASN A 130 1.23 -11.60 16.55
N SER A 131 2.50 -11.63 16.95
CA SER A 131 3.16 -10.47 17.57
C SER A 131 3.33 -9.29 16.60
N MET A 132 3.60 -9.57 15.33
CA MET A 132 3.70 -8.53 14.30
C MET A 132 2.34 -7.91 13.99
N GLU A 133 1.29 -8.73 13.85
CA GLU A 133 -0.08 -8.26 13.63
C GLU A 133 -0.55 -7.39 14.80
N HIS A 134 -0.34 -7.84 16.04
CA HIS A 134 -0.69 -7.04 17.21
C HIS A 134 0.09 -5.72 17.29
N ALA A 135 1.36 -5.72 16.87
CA ALA A 135 2.14 -4.49 16.79
C ALA A 135 1.59 -3.52 15.72
N GLU A 136 1.11 -4.03 14.59
CA GLU A 136 0.44 -3.22 13.56
C GLU A 136 -0.89 -2.63 14.07
N GLU A 137 -1.70 -3.42 14.79
CA GLU A 137 -2.93 -2.93 15.43
C GLU A 137 -2.65 -1.79 16.41
N LEU A 138 -1.71 -1.98 17.34
CA LEU A 138 -1.32 -0.95 18.30
C LEU A 138 -0.78 0.30 17.61
N ARG A 139 -0.09 0.13 16.49
CA ARG A 139 0.41 1.26 15.70
C ARG A 139 -0.73 2.08 15.10
N ALA A 140 -1.74 1.41 14.55
CA ALA A 140 -2.93 2.05 14.02
C ALA A 140 -3.73 2.75 15.14
N GLU A 141 -3.89 2.12 16.31
CA GLU A 141 -4.55 2.73 17.47
C GLU A 141 -3.86 4.00 17.96
N LEU A 142 -2.53 4.05 17.85
CA LEU A 142 -1.72 5.19 18.26
C LEU A 142 -1.53 6.24 17.15
N ASP A 143 -2.17 6.07 15.99
CA ASP A 143 -2.01 6.94 14.81
C ASP A 143 -0.53 7.09 14.39
N LEU A 144 0.23 5.99 14.50
CA LEU A 144 1.66 5.93 14.18
C LEU A 144 1.92 5.40 12.76
N ASP A 145 0.87 5.24 11.96
CA ASP A 145 0.92 4.81 10.56
C ASP A 145 1.72 5.83 9.74
N GLY A 146 3.01 5.54 9.55
CA GLY A 146 3.97 6.49 8.96
C GLY A 146 5.34 6.57 9.61
N PHE A 147 5.42 6.37 10.92
CA PHE A 147 6.64 6.58 11.70
C PHE A 147 7.76 5.51 11.55
N GLY A 148 7.86 4.76 10.44
CA GLY A 148 8.78 3.60 10.44
C GLY A 148 9.06 2.84 9.13
N HIS A 149 8.82 3.41 7.94
CA HIS A 149 9.15 2.75 6.66
C HIS A 149 10.19 3.51 5.82
N HIS A 150 11.04 4.32 6.45
CA HIS A 150 12.28 4.77 5.82
C HIS A 150 13.38 3.73 6.02
N GLY A 151 13.33 2.68 5.18
CA GLY A 151 14.48 1.85 4.88
C GLY A 151 15.62 2.72 4.38
N GLY A 152 16.55 3.06 5.27
CA GLY A 152 17.63 3.98 4.95
C GLY A 152 18.68 4.18 6.03
N PHE A 153 18.83 3.26 6.98
CA PHE A 153 20.02 3.21 7.86
C PHE A 153 20.77 1.90 7.63
N ARG A 154 21.28 1.73 6.40
CA ARG A 154 22.40 0.82 6.17
C ARG A 154 23.65 1.55 6.66
N GLY A 155 23.99 1.36 7.93
CA GLY A 155 25.14 1.96 8.56
C GLY A 155 26.44 1.60 7.85
N GLU A 156 27.00 2.55 7.10
CA GLU A 156 28.44 2.74 7.00
C GLU A 156 28.93 3.32 8.34
N PHE A 157 29.08 2.46 9.34
CA PHE A 157 30.01 2.73 10.45
C PHE A 157 30.97 1.55 10.53
N GLY A 158 32.05 1.68 9.75
CA GLY A 158 33.09 0.67 9.65
C GLY A 158 34.27 1.14 8.82
N ARG A 159 34.91 2.25 9.21
CA ARG A 159 36.34 2.52 8.98
C ARG A 159 36.92 3.21 10.19
#